data_AF-A0A525CQI5-F1
#
_entry.id   AF-A0A525CQI5-F1
#
_cell.length_a   1.000
_cell.length_b   1.000
_cell.length_c   1.000
_cell.angle_alpha   90.00
_cell.angle_beta   90.00
_cell.angle_gamma   90.00
#
_symmetry.space_group_name_H-M   'P 1'
#
loop_
_entity.id
_entity.type
_entity.pdbx_description
1 polymer ?
#
loop_
_entity_poly.entity_id
_entity_poly.type
_entity_poly.pdbx_seq_one_letter_code
_entity_poly.pdbx_strand_id
1 'polypeptide(L)'
;MTRSNRMKVVHNYAQTKETEAATMASSSRNAFEQQKDRLSQLHDYRQEYWTKLSNTKSSHFNAASLQDYRIFISRIDQAIEQQQQVVNSAEQDHKIKQQDWMHKRTKAKAIETVVTNLEEKERKHAQKVEQKDMDEQGQKVKIRFYETEE
;
A
#
# COMPACT_ATOMS: atom_id res chain seq x y z
N MET A 1 22.67 11.38 23.44
CA MET A 1 21.70 10.85 22.46
C MET A 1 21.77 9.34 22.47
N THR A 2 20.66 8.64 22.73
CA THR A 2 20.62 7.17 22.84
C THR A 2 20.64 6.48 21.47
N ARG A 3 20.91 5.18 21.41
CA ARG A 3 20.94 4.43 20.14
C ARG A 3 19.51 4.29 19.58
N SER A 4 18.53 4.10 20.45
CA SER A 4 17.10 4.10 20.06
C SER A 4 16.69 5.39 19.35
N ASN A 5 17.09 6.57 19.86
CA ASN A 5 16.73 7.85 19.24
C ASN A 5 17.30 8.02 17.84
N ARG A 6 18.51 7.51 17.57
CA ARG A 6 19.08 7.52 16.21
C ARG A 6 18.31 6.58 15.28
N MET A 7 17.95 5.39 15.76
CA MET A 7 17.19 4.43 14.98
C MET A 7 15.74 4.85 14.72
N LYS A 8 15.13 5.64 15.61
CA LYS A 8 13.81 6.26 15.37
C LYS A 8 13.80 7.16 14.14
N VAL A 9 14.88 7.90 13.87
CA VAL A 9 14.97 8.72 12.65
C VAL A 9 14.92 7.83 11.40
N VAL A 10 15.65 6.72 11.42
CA VAL A 10 15.67 5.73 10.32
C VAL A 10 14.29 5.05 10.17
N HIS A 11 13.64 4.72 11.29
CA HIS A 11 12.29 4.17 11.30
C HIS A 11 11.29 5.13 10.66
N ASN A 12 11.29 6.40 11.10
CA ASN A 12 10.38 7.42 10.57
C ASN A 12 10.56 7.60 9.07
N TYR A 13 11.82 7.64 8.60
CA TYR A 13 12.09 7.70 7.16
C TYR A 13 11.54 6.47 6.41
N ALA A 14 11.74 5.26 6.95
CA ALA A 14 11.19 4.04 6.36
C ALA A 14 9.66 4.04 6.33
N GLN A 15 9.01 4.54 7.40
CA GLN A 15 7.56 4.66 7.50
C GLN A 15 6.99 5.69 6.50
N THR A 16 7.67 6.82 6.31
CA THR A 16 7.30 7.78 5.25
C THR A 16 7.35 7.10 3.88
N LYS A 17 8.42 6.34 3.58
CA LYS A 17 8.55 5.62 2.31
C LYS A 17 7.50 4.52 2.12
N GLU A 18 7.15 3.81 3.18
CA GLU A 18 6.04 2.85 3.17
C GLU A 18 4.72 3.56 2.85
N THR A 19 4.44 4.69 3.49
CA THR A 19 3.21 5.46 3.28
C THR A 19 3.10 5.96 1.86
N GLU A 20 4.17 6.54 1.31
CA GLU A 20 4.23 6.96 -0.10
C GLU A 20 3.94 5.78 -1.05
N ALA A 21 4.56 4.62 -0.82
CA ALA A 21 4.34 3.43 -1.64
C ALA A 21 2.91 2.87 -1.51
N ALA A 22 2.32 2.94 -0.31
CA ALA A 22 0.93 2.55 -0.07
C ALA A 22 -0.03 3.44 -0.88
N THR A 23 0.19 4.75 -0.90
CA THR A 23 -0.57 5.69 -1.73
C THR A 23 -0.44 5.35 -3.21
N MET A 24 0.78 5.11 -3.70
CA MET A 24 1.00 4.73 -5.11
C MET A 24 0.31 3.40 -5.47
N ALA A 25 0.39 2.40 -4.61
CA ALA A 25 -0.28 1.11 -4.80
C ALA A 25 -1.81 1.28 -4.85
N SER A 26 -2.38 2.09 -3.95
CA SER A 26 -3.81 2.41 -3.93
C SER A 26 -4.26 3.13 -5.21
N SER A 27 -3.53 4.17 -5.62
CA SER A 27 -3.82 4.90 -6.86
C SER A 27 -3.74 3.98 -8.09
N SER A 28 -2.74 3.10 -8.17
CA SER A 28 -2.64 2.11 -9.26
C SER A 28 -3.77 1.09 -9.25
N ARG A 29 -4.25 0.70 -8.06
CA ARG A 29 -5.40 -0.20 -7.95
C ARG A 29 -6.66 0.45 -8.52
N ASN A 30 -6.91 1.70 -8.15
CA ASN A 30 -8.06 2.45 -8.66
C ASN A 30 -7.97 2.63 -10.18
N ALA A 31 -6.78 2.93 -10.71
CA ALA A 31 -6.58 3.01 -12.15
C ALA A 31 -6.88 1.67 -12.84
N PHE A 32 -6.38 0.55 -12.30
CA PHE A 32 -6.65 -0.78 -12.84
C PHE A 32 -8.15 -1.12 -12.86
N GLU A 33 -8.88 -0.89 -11.76
CA GLU A 33 -10.32 -1.16 -11.72
C GLU A 33 -11.09 -0.28 -12.71
N GLN A 34 -10.73 1.01 -12.83
CA GLN A 34 -11.36 1.88 -13.83
C GLN A 34 -11.17 1.37 -15.27
N GLN A 35 -9.99 0.80 -15.60
CA GLN A 35 -9.78 0.22 -16.93
C GLN A 35 -10.59 -1.06 -17.13
N LYS A 36 -10.77 -1.87 -16.08
CA LYS A 36 -11.64 -3.06 -16.13
C LYS A 36 -13.11 -2.67 -16.32
N ASP A 37 -13.58 -1.64 -15.62
CA ASP A 37 -14.95 -1.15 -15.75
C ASP A 37 -15.22 -0.69 -17.19
N ARG A 38 -14.28 0.06 -17.79
CA ARG A 38 -14.36 0.47 -19.21
C ARG A 38 -14.41 -0.72 -20.16
N LEU A 39 -13.61 -1.76 -19.90
CA LEU A 39 -13.63 -2.99 -20.69
C LEU A 39 -14.99 -3.70 -20.57
N SER A 40 -15.56 -3.78 -19.37
CA SER A 40 -16.90 -4.32 -19.14
C SER A 40 -17.94 -3.54 -19.93
N GLN A 41 -17.90 -2.20 -19.86
CA GLN A 41 -18.80 -1.33 -20.60
C GLN A 41 -18.74 -1.56 -22.12
N LEU A 42 -17.55 -1.80 -22.68
CA LEU A 42 -17.41 -2.13 -24.10
C LEU A 42 -18.06 -3.48 -24.45
N HIS A 43 -17.91 -4.49 -23.58
CA HIS A 43 -18.59 -5.78 -23.75
C HIS A 43 -20.11 -5.66 -23.64
N ASP A 44 -20.59 -4.93 -22.64
CA ASP A 44 -22.01 -4.67 -22.44
C ASP A 44 -22.62 -3.93 -23.63
N TYR A 45 -21.92 -2.90 -24.12
CA TYR A 45 -22.34 -2.14 -25.29
C TYR A 45 -22.41 -3.01 -26.55
N ARG A 46 -21.42 -3.89 -26.75
CA ARG A 46 -21.43 -4.88 -27.84
C ARG A 46 -22.67 -5.77 -27.75
N GLN A 47 -22.96 -6.30 -26.56
CA GLN A 47 -24.08 -7.21 -26.32
C GLN A 47 -25.44 -6.52 -26.51
N GLU A 48 -25.59 -5.29 -26.01
CA GLU A 48 -26.79 -4.48 -26.20
C GLU A 48 -27.03 -4.22 -27.69
N TYR A 49 -25.97 -3.94 -28.44
CA TYR A 49 -26.06 -3.70 -29.88
C TYR A 49 -26.48 -4.96 -30.67
N TRP A 50 -25.96 -6.14 -30.30
CA TRP A 50 -26.43 -7.43 -30.84
C TRP A 50 -27.93 -7.66 -30.58
N THR A 51 -28.39 -7.34 -29.36
CA THR A 51 -29.79 -7.52 -28.95
C THR A 51 -30.72 -6.57 -29.71
N LYS A 52 -30.31 -5.32 -29.91
CA LYS A 52 -31.05 -4.36 -30.75
C LYS A 52 -31.18 -4.89 -32.18
N LEU A 53 -30.08 -5.39 -32.77
CA LEU A 53 -30.11 -5.96 -34.10
C LEU A 53 -31.10 -7.13 -34.20
N SER A 54 -31.08 -8.09 -33.27
CA SER A 54 -31.97 -9.25 -33.31
C SER A 54 -33.45 -8.86 -33.24
N ASN A 55 -33.78 -7.82 -32.46
CA ASN A 55 -35.15 -7.34 -32.28
C ASN A 55 -35.68 -6.54 -33.48
N THR A 56 -34.81 -5.90 -34.27
CA THR A 56 -35.19 -5.11 -35.45
C THR A 56 -35.36 -5.94 -36.74
N LYS A 57 -34.97 -7.22 -36.74
CA LYS A 57 -35.10 -8.13 -37.90
C LYS A 57 -36.55 -8.39 -38.36
N SER A 58 -37.55 -7.98 -37.59
CA SER A 58 -38.96 -8.26 -37.84
C SER A 58 -39.66 -7.30 -38.81
N SER A 59 -39.03 -6.20 -39.27
CA SER A 59 -39.74 -5.24 -40.14
C SER A 59 -39.03 -4.85 -41.43
N HIS A 60 -37.81 -4.32 -41.46
CA HIS A 60 -37.23 -3.81 -42.74
C HIS A 60 -35.69 -3.76 -42.70
N PHE A 61 -34.98 -4.81 -43.12
CA PHE A 61 -33.52 -4.79 -43.24
C PHE A 61 -33.06 -4.54 -44.68
N ASN A 62 -32.43 -3.39 -44.94
CA ASN A 62 -31.70 -3.11 -46.19
C ASN A 62 -30.24 -3.58 -46.05
N ALA A 63 -29.63 -4.06 -47.14
CA ALA A 63 -28.24 -4.51 -47.21
C ALA A 63 -27.23 -3.45 -46.71
N ALA A 64 -27.51 -2.15 -46.91
CA ALA A 64 -26.69 -1.06 -46.39
C ALA A 64 -26.60 -1.06 -44.85
N SER A 65 -27.75 -1.23 -44.16
CA SER A 65 -27.79 -1.27 -42.69
C SER A 65 -27.06 -2.48 -42.10
N LEU A 66 -27.01 -3.59 -42.82
CA LEU A 66 -26.24 -4.77 -42.42
C LEU A 66 -24.73 -4.55 -42.56
N GLN A 67 -24.30 -3.78 -43.57
CA GLN A 67 -22.89 -3.44 -43.76
C GLN A 67 -22.41 -2.47 -42.68
N ASP A 68 -23.18 -1.41 -42.39
CA ASP A 68 -22.86 -0.46 -41.32
C ASP A 68 -22.74 -1.15 -39.96
N TYR A 69 -23.65 -2.11 -39.70
CA TYR A 69 -23.61 -2.97 -38.53
C TYR A 69 -22.28 -3.73 -38.39
N ARG A 70 -21.83 -4.40 -39.45
CA ARG A 70 -20.57 -5.17 -39.44
C ARG A 70 -19.36 -4.29 -39.17
N ILE A 71 -19.34 -3.10 -39.78
CA ILE A 71 -18.26 -2.13 -39.57
C ILE A 71 -18.24 -1.68 -38.10
N PHE A 72 -19.40 -1.38 -37.53
CA PHE A 72 -19.49 -0.90 -36.16
C PHE A 72 -19.07 -1.96 -35.13
N ILE A 73 -19.54 -3.20 -35.27
CA ILE A 73 -19.10 -4.30 -34.42
C ILE A 73 -17.59 -4.50 -34.51
N SER A 74 -17.03 -4.49 -35.72
CA SER A 74 -15.58 -4.61 -35.91
C SER A 74 -14.81 -3.50 -35.19
N ARG A 75 -15.33 -2.27 -35.13
CA ARG A 75 -14.72 -1.17 -34.36
C ARG A 75 -14.81 -1.40 -32.85
N ILE A 76 -15.93 -1.92 -32.34
CA ILE A 76 -16.07 -2.26 -30.91
C ILE A 76 -15.10 -3.39 -30.56
N ASP A 77 -14.99 -4.43 -31.37
CA ASP A 77 -14.07 -5.54 -31.11
C ASP A 77 -12.61 -5.06 -31.10
N GLN A 78 -12.22 -4.20 -32.03
CA GLN A 78 -10.90 -3.54 -31.99
C GLN A 78 -10.69 -2.70 -30.72
N ALA A 79 -11.71 -1.95 -30.28
CA ALA A 79 -11.63 -1.18 -29.05
C ALA A 79 -11.52 -2.07 -27.81
N ILE A 80 -12.21 -3.21 -27.77
CA ILE A 80 -12.11 -4.22 -26.71
C ILE A 80 -10.69 -4.78 -26.66
N GLU A 81 -10.12 -5.17 -27.80
CA GLU A 81 -8.74 -5.67 -27.88
C GLU A 81 -7.74 -4.64 -27.34
N GLN A 82 -7.87 -3.37 -27.77
CA GLN A 82 -7.03 -2.28 -27.29
C GLN A 82 -7.20 -2.04 -25.78
N GLN A 83 -8.44 -1.98 -25.30
CA GLN A 83 -8.73 -1.76 -23.89
C GLN A 83 -8.24 -2.93 -23.02
N GLN A 84 -8.29 -4.17 -23.52
CA GLN A 84 -7.72 -5.33 -22.83
C GLN A 84 -6.20 -5.18 -22.63
N GLN A 85 -5.46 -4.66 -23.62
CA GLN A 85 -4.03 -4.38 -23.47
C GLN A 85 -3.76 -3.29 -22.42
N VAL A 86 -4.62 -2.26 -22.37
CA VAL A 86 -4.55 -1.22 -21.34
C VAL A 86 -4.82 -1.78 -19.94
N VAL A 87 -5.82 -2.67 -19.80
CA VAL A 87 -6.13 -3.38 -18.54
C VAL A 87 -4.93 -4.21 -18.09
N ASN A 88 -4.33 -4.99 -18.99
CA ASN A 88 -3.18 -5.84 -18.68
C ASN A 88 -1.97 -5.00 -18.21
N SER A 89 -1.74 -3.86 -18.87
CA SER A 89 -0.66 -2.93 -18.51
C SER A 89 -0.90 -2.31 -17.13
N ALA A 90 -2.14 -1.88 -16.84
CA ALA A 90 -2.52 -1.34 -15.54
C ALA A 90 -2.44 -2.41 -14.43
N GLU A 91 -2.78 -3.66 -14.72
CA GLU A 91 -2.63 -4.77 -13.79
C GLU A 91 -1.16 -5.00 -13.42
N GLN A 92 -0.27 -4.99 -14.43
CA GLN A 92 1.15 -5.20 -14.23
C GLN A 92 1.78 -4.05 -13.41
N ASP A 93 1.41 -2.81 -13.71
CA ASP A 93 1.83 -1.63 -12.92
C ASP A 93 1.34 -1.73 -11.46
N HIS A 94 0.09 -2.14 -11.25
CA HIS A 94 -0.45 -2.37 -9.91
C HIS A 94 0.33 -3.44 -9.15
N LYS A 95 0.64 -4.59 -9.79
CA LYS A 95 1.43 -5.67 -9.19
C LYS A 95 2.81 -5.19 -8.76
N ILE A 96 3.49 -4.41 -9.60
CA ILE A 96 4.82 -3.85 -9.29
C ILE A 96 4.74 -2.93 -8.06
N LYS A 97 3.79 -1.99 -8.05
CA LYS A 97 3.62 -1.03 -6.94
C LYS A 97 3.19 -1.73 -5.64
N GLN A 98 2.36 -2.76 -5.73
CA GLN A 98 1.98 -3.59 -4.58
C GLN A 98 3.19 -4.30 -3.98
N GLN A 99 4.04 -4.91 -4.81
CA GLN A 99 5.26 -5.58 -4.33
C GLN A 99 6.24 -4.59 -3.68
N ASP A 100 6.43 -3.42 -4.28
CA ASP A 100 7.26 -2.36 -3.71
C ASP A 100 6.75 -1.86 -2.35
N TRP A 101 5.43 -1.66 -2.21
CA TRP A 101 4.81 -1.33 -0.92
C TRP A 101 5.05 -2.44 0.11
N MET A 102 4.83 -3.71 -0.26
CA MET A 102 5.07 -4.84 0.65
C MET A 102 6.53 -4.90 1.12
N HIS A 103 7.48 -4.68 0.22
CA HIS A 103 8.90 -4.65 0.57
C HIS A 103 9.22 -3.53 1.57
N LYS A 104 8.74 -2.31 1.31
CA LYS A 104 8.93 -1.15 2.19
C LYS A 104 8.30 -1.35 3.56
N ARG A 105 7.08 -1.92 3.60
CA ARG A 105 6.39 -2.29 4.84
C ARG A 105 7.17 -3.30 5.66
N THR A 106 7.67 -4.36 5.04
CA THR A 106 8.51 -5.35 5.74
C THR A 106 9.77 -4.70 6.33
N LYS A 107 10.41 -3.80 5.58
CA LYS A 107 11.59 -3.06 6.05
C LYS A 107 11.26 -2.13 7.23
N ALA A 108 10.17 -1.35 7.14
CA ALA A 108 9.72 -0.48 8.22
C ALA A 108 9.44 -1.28 9.49
N LYS A 109 8.71 -2.41 9.37
CA LYS A 109 8.41 -3.31 10.50
C LYS A 109 9.66 -3.91 11.14
N ALA A 110 10.64 -4.31 10.34
CA ALA A 110 11.91 -4.82 10.85
C ALA A 110 12.66 -3.74 11.66
N ILE A 111 12.70 -2.50 11.16
CA ILE A 111 13.34 -1.38 11.86
C ILE A 111 12.58 -1.02 13.15
N GLU A 112 11.25 -1.03 13.13
CA GLU A 112 10.40 -0.83 14.31
C GLU A 112 10.78 -1.80 15.43
N THR A 113 10.90 -3.09 15.08
CA THR A 113 11.29 -4.15 16.02
C THR A 113 12.67 -3.88 16.64
N VAL A 114 13.63 -3.41 15.83
CA VAL A 114 14.97 -3.03 16.32
C VAL A 114 14.89 -1.84 17.28
N VAL A 115 14.09 -0.82 16.96
CA VAL A 115 13.88 0.36 17.84
C VAL A 115 13.32 -0.09 19.18
N THR A 116 12.23 -0.87 19.20
CA THR A 116 11.61 -1.35 20.44
C THR A 116 12.59 -2.13 21.31
N ASN A 117 13.39 -3.02 20.70
CA ASN A 117 14.41 -3.78 21.41
C ASN A 117 15.51 -2.89 22.01
N LEU A 118 15.91 -1.82 21.31
CA LEU A 118 16.90 -0.86 21.83
C LEU A 118 16.32 -0.07 23.01
N GLU A 119 15.09 0.40 22.89
CA GLU A 119 14.41 1.14 23.97
C GLU A 119 14.26 0.30 25.22
N GLU A 120 13.90 -0.98 25.09
CA GLU A 120 13.80 -1.87 26.24
C GLU A 120 15.16 -2.08 26.93
N LYS A 121 16.23 -2.28 26.15
CA LYS A 121 17.59 -2.43 26.69
C LYS A 121 18.06 -1.17 27.41
N GLU A 122 17.80 0.00 26.83
CA GLU A 122 18.15 1.29 27.42
C GLU A 122 17.35 1.55 28.70
N ARG A 123 16.05 1.23 28.73
CA ARG A 123 15.21 1.32 29.93
C ARG A 123 15.72 0.43 31.06
N LYS A 124 16.05 -0.83 30.76
CA LYS A 124 16.62 -1.76 31.75
C LYS A 124 17.97 -1.27 32.28
N HIS A 125 18.80 -0.67 31.42
CA HIS A 125 20.08 -0.11 31.84
C HIS A 125 19.89 1.10 32.76
N ALA A 126 19.00 2.02 32.41
CA ALA A 126 18.70 3.19 33.22
C ALA A 126 18.18 2.80 34.62
N GLN A 127 17.25 1.84 34.70
CA GLN A 127 16.73 1.32 35.98
C GLN A 127 17.84 0.74 36.87
N LYS A 128 18.80 0.01 36.29
CA LYS A 128 19.94 -0.53 37.06
C LYS A 128 20.87 0.55 37.58
N VAL A 129 21.10 1.61 36.80
CA VAL A 129 21.93 2.75 37.22
C VAL A 129 21.23 3.52 38.34
N GLU A 130 19.95 3.83 38.18
CA GLU A 130 19.15 4.53 39.19
C GLU A 130 19.09 3.76 40.52
N GLN A 131 18.88 2.44 40.47
CA GLN A 131 18.90 1.60 41.67
C GLN A 131 20.25 1.66 42.40
N LYS A 132 21.36 1.59 41.65
CA LYS A 132 22.71 1.68 42.22
C LYS A 132 22.96 3.03 42.88
N ASP A 133 22.53 4.12 42.25
CA ASP A 133 22.68 5.48 42.78
C ASP A 133 21.86 5.67 44.06
N MET A 134 20.64 5.11 44.12
CA MET A 134 19.80 5.11 45.33
C MET A 134 20.44 4.33 46.47
N ASP A 135 20.99 3.14 46.20
CA ASP A 135 21.66 2.32 47.21
C ASP A 135 22.92 3.02 47.77
N GLU A 136 23.72 3.67 46.91
CA GLU A 136 24.88 4.45 47.32
C GLU A 136 24.50 5.66 48.18
N GLN A 137 23.44 6.37 47.82
CA GLN A 137 22.92 7.48 48.65
C GLN A 137 22.39 6.98 49.98
N GLY A 138 21.65 5.86 50.00
CA GLY A 138 21.16 5.23 51.22
C GLY A 138 22.28 4.81 52.17
N GLN A 139 23.37 4.25 51.64
CA GLN A 139 24.57 3.91 52.42
C GLN A 139 25.26 5.16 52.99
N LYS A 140 25.44 6.21 52.19
CA LYS A 140 26.04 7.48 52.65
C LYS A 140 25.22 8.14 53.76
N VAL A 141 23.90 8.14 53.62
CA VAL A 141 22.97 8.66 54.63
C VAL A 141 23.09 7.85 55.92
N LYS A 142 23.09 6.51 55.84
CA LYS A 142 23.30 5.63 57.00
C LYS A 142 24.61 5.95 57.73
N ILE A 143 25.73 6.02 57.01
CA ILE A 143 27.05 6.30 57.59
C ILE A 143 27.02 7.65 58.35
N ARG A 144 26.42 8.68 57.76
CA ARG A 144 26.34 10.01 58.36
C ARG A 144 25.48 10.05 59.63
N PHE A 145 24.42 9.24 59.71
CA PHE A 145 23.61 9.11 60.93
C PHE A 145 24.39 8.46 62.07
N TYR A 146 25.22 7.46 61.78
CA TYR A 146 26.06 6.83 62.80
C TYR A 146 27.21 7.72 63.28
N GLU A 147 27.70 8.67 62.46
CA GLU A 147 28.72 9.65 62.87
C GLU A 147 28.18 10.81 63.72
N THR A 148 26.86 10.99 63.81
CA THR A 148 26.22 12.08 64.59
C THR A 148 25.68 11.64 65.96
N GLU A 149 25.75 10.36 66.31
CA GLU A 149 25.32 9.82 67.62
C GLU A 149 26.48 9.47 68.57
N GLU A 150 27.73 9.86 68.25
CA GLU A 150 28.87 9.94 69.19
C GLU A 150 29.11 11.39 69.64
#